data_AF-A0A1H7I0Q4-F1
#
_entry.id   AF-A0A1H7I0Q4-F1
#
_cell.length_a   1.000
_cell.length_b   1.000
_cell.length_c   1.000
_cell.angle_alpha   90.00
_cell.angle_beta   90.00
_cell.angle_gamma   90.00
#
_symmetry.space_group_name_H-M   'P 1'
#
loop_
_entity.id
_entity.type
_entity.pdbx_description
1 polymer ?
#
loop_
_entity_poly.entity_id
_entity_poly.type
_entity_poly.pdbx_seq_one_letter_code
_entity_poly.pdbx_strand_id
1 'polypeptide(L)'
;MSAGRFHSYLLTGDGIVEMRPTWMVTTRLPATANVISSALGGAAQARPADRPGVLVATTVAKVGIIIDAVDSIRFDMKQWIDGRLTHHCDTRVFLSPEEKEGLPCGCPTSIADLKSRATVDRGPRPDTNIRFRLVLAPGLGIFEYKTRGWTLLTDHACNLSCLLERLA
;
A
#
# COMPACT_ATOMS: atom_id res chain seq x y z
N MET A 1 -16.03 6.62 2.12
CA MET A 1 -15.87 5.37 1.34
C MET A 1 -14.71 5.54 0.37
N SER A 2 -13.86 4.52 0.18
CA SER A 2 -12.74 4.59 -0.76
C SER A 2 -13.23 4.44 -2.21
N ALA A 3 -12.62 5.19 -3.13
CA ALA A 3 -12.86 5.14 -4.56
C ALA A 3 -12.30 3.87 -5.22
N GLY A 4 -11.27 3.27 -4.63
CA GLY A 4 -10.63 2.07 -5.13
C GLY A 4 -9.24 1.84 -4.55
N ARG A 5 -8.63 0.72 -4.91
CA ARG A 5 -7.29 0.35 -4.46
C ARG A 5 -6.37 0.12 -5.66
N PHE A 6 -5.22 0.76 -5.64
CA PHE A 6 -4.11 0.51 -6.55
C PHE A 6 -3.26 -0.65 -6.04
N HIS A 7 -2.77 -1.47 -6.96
CA HIS A 7 -1.79 -2.52 -6.70
C HIS A 7 -1.02 -2.85 -7.99
N SER A 8 0.14 -3.50 -7.86
CA SER A 8 1.04 -3.81 -8.98
C SER A 8 1.12 -5.33 -9.23
N TYR A 9 0.00 -6.03 -9.07
CA TYR A 9 -0.07 -7.48 -9.24
C TYR A 9 -1.45 -7.95 -9.68
N LEU A 10 -1.51 -9.11 -10.33
CA LEU A 10 -2.73 -9.86 -10.61
C LEU A 10 -2.80 -11.10 -9.72
N LEU A 11 -4.01 -11.47 -9.31
CA LEU A 11 -4.29 -12.77 -8.69
C LEU A 11 -4.92 -13.64 -9.76
N THR A 12 -4.26 -14.73 -10.13
CA THR A 12 -4.84 -15.73 -11.04
C THR A 12 -5.94 -16.53 -10.31
N GLY A 13 -6.74 -17.29 -11.07
CA GLY A 13 -7.79 -18.15 -10.50
C GLY A 13 -7.26 -19.16 -9.48
N ASP A 14 -6.01 -19.57 -9.65
CA ASP A 14 -5.28 -20.57 -8.87
C ASP A 14 -4.60 -19.97 -7.62
N GLY A 15 -4.81 -18.68 -7.36
CA GLY A 15 -4.26 -17.97 -6.20
C GLY A 15 -2.80 -17.53 -6.38
N ILE A 16 -2.23 -17.70 -7.57
CA ILE A 16 -0.88 -17.24 -7.88
C ILE A 16 -0.89 -15.71 -8.02
N VAL A 17 0.11 -15.06 -7.43
CA VAL A 17 0.32 -13.63 -7.53
C VAL A 17 1.34 -13.35 -8.63
N GLU A 18 0.91 -12.66 -9.69
CA GLU A 18 1.77 -12.24 -10.79
C GLU A 18 2.06 -10.74 -10.68
N MET A 19 3.33 -10.36 -10.51
CA MET A 19 3.74 -8.95 -10.47
C MET A 19 3.62 -8.31 -11.86
N ARG A 20 3.13 -7.07 -11.90
CA ARG A 20 2.91 -6.33 -13.14
C ARG A 20 3.73 -5.03 -13.14
N PRO A 21 4.29 -4.63 -14.30
CA PRO A 21 4.98 -3.35 -14.44
C PRO A 21 4.00 -2.17 -14.54
N THR A 22 2.70 -2.44 -14.72
CA THR A 22 1.63 -1.44 -14.81
C THR A 22 0.68 -1.53 -13.62
N TRP A 23 -0.08 -0.45 -13.40
CA TRP A 23 -1.02 -0.37 -12.29
C TRP A 23 -2.29 -1.18 -12.54
N MET A 24 -2.76 -1.79 -11.46
CA MET A 24 -4.04 -2.46 -11.36
C MET A 24 -4.91 -1.69 -10.39
N VAL A 25 -6.17 -1.44 -10.74
CA VAL A 25 -7.12 -0.71 -9.88
C VAL A 25 -8.33 -1.57 -9.61
N THR A 26 -8.63 -1.80 -8.34
CA THR A 26 -9.87 -2.48 -7.93
C THR A 26 -10.83 -1.52 -7.28
N THR A 27 -12.09 -1.53 -7.70
CA THR A 27 -13.13 -0.66 -7.17
C THR A 27 -14.47 -1.37 -7.13
N ARG A 28 -15.37 -0.94 -6.23
CA ARG A 28 -16.78 -1.38 -6.21
C ARG A 28 -17.70 -0.44 -6.97
N LEU A 29 -17.17 0.66 -7.51
CA LEU A 29 -17.92 1.69 -8.19
C LEU A 29 -17.69 1.57 -9.70
N PRO A 30 -18.68 1.10 -10.48
CA PRO A 30 -18.53 0.97 -11.94
C PRO A 30 -18.16 2.30 -12.61
N ALA A 31 -18.72 3.42 -12.13
CA ALA A 31 -18.39 4.75 -12.62
C ALA A 31 -16.89 5.09 -12.44
N THR A 32 -16.30 4.73 -11.30
CA THR A 32 -14.86 4.90 -11.08
C THR A 32 -14.05 4.04 -12.04
N ALA A 33 -14.43 2.79 -12.26
CA ALA A 33 -13.73 1.91 -13.20
C ALA A 33 -13.72 2.45 -14.62
N ASN A 34 -14.85 3.01 -15.08
CA ASN A 34 -14.96 3.63 -16.40
C ASN A 34 -14.00 4.82 -16.54
N VAL A 35 -14.01 5.75 -15.58
CA VAL A 35 -13.11 6.92 -15.63
C VAL A 35 -11.64 6.49 -15.60
N ILE A 36 -11.29 5.49 -14.78
CA ILE A 36 -9.92 4.96 -14.72
C ILE A 36 -9.50 4.30 -16.03
N SER A 37 -10.36 3.47 -16.61
CA SER A 37 -10.12 2.82 -17.91
C SER A 37 -9.94 3.85 -19.03
N SER A 38 -10.76 4.91 -19.05
CA SER A 38 -10.61 5.98 -20.04
C SER A 38 -9.35 6.81 -19.83
N ALA A 39 -8.99 7.15 -18.59
CA ALA A 39 -7.89 8.08 -18.32
C ALA A 39 -6.50 7.41 -18.24
N LEU A 40 -6.44 6.17 -17.78
CA LEU A 40 -5.19 5.41 -17.59
C LEU A 40 -5.05 4.23 -18.56
N GLY A 41 -6.00 4.11 -19.50
CA GLY A 41 -6.08 3.00 -20.43
C GLY A 41 -6.47 1.69 -19.76
N GLY A 42 -6.51 0.64 -20.59
CA GLY A 42 -6.83 -0.71 -20.13
C GLY A 42 -8.31 -1.03 -20.11
N ALA A 43 -8.63 -2.31 -19.92
CA ALA A 43 -10.00 -2.80 -19.89
C ALA A 43 -10.50 -2.98 -18.46
N ALA A 44 -11.71 -2.49 -18.20
CA ALA A 44 -12.46 -2.80 -16.99
C ALA A 44 -13.05 -4.21 -17.11
N GLN A 45 -12.82 -5.04 -16.11
CA GLN A 45 -13.27 -6.42 -16.05
C GLN A 45 -14.00 -6.67 -14.73
N ALA A 46 -15.18 -7.29 -14.81
CA ALA A 46 -15.88 -7.75 -13.62
C ALA A 46 -15.01 -8.78 -12.89
N ARG A 47 -14.96 -8.69 -11.57
CA ARG A 47 -14.28 -9.67 -10.73
C ARG A 47 -15.20 -10.87 -10.45
N PRO A 48 -14.64 -12.04 -10.12
CA PRO A 48 -15.45 -13.19 -9.73
C PRO A 48 -16.36 -12.89 -8.52
N ALA A 49 -17.45 -13.64 -8.38
CA ALA A 49 -18.51 -13.35 -7.41
C ALA A 49 -18.05 -13.37 -5.94
N ASP A 50 -17.02 -14.15 -5.61
CA ASP A 50 -16.38 -14.18 -4.28
C ASP A 50 -15.62 -12.88 -3.94
N ARG A 51 -15.36 -12.04 -4.95
CA ARG A 51 -14.60 -10.79 -4.84
C ARG A 51 -15.31 -9.66 -5.59
N PRO A 52 -16.45 -9.16 -5.07
CA PRO A 52 -17.30 -8.21 -5.78
C PRO A 52 -16.57 -6.91 -6.13
N GLY A 53 -16.80 -6.42 -7.35
CA GLY A 53 -16.25 -5.18 -7.87
C GLY A 53 -15.71 -5.34 -9.30
N VAL A 54 -14.97 -4.33 -9.73
CA VAL A 54 -14.35 -4.22 -11.06
C VAL A 54 -12.84 -4.10 -10.88
N LEU A 55 -12.10 -4.79 -11.72
CA LEU A 55 -10.66 -4.66 -11.89
C LEU A 55 -10.38 -3.91 -13.18
N VAL A 56 -9.51 -2.90 -13.13
CA VAL A 56 -9.00 -2.22 -14.31
C VAL A 56 -7.51 -2.50 -14.44
N ALA A 57 -7.13 -3.14 -15.55
CA ALA A 57 -5.74 -3.40 -15.90
C ALA A 57 -5.17 -2.25 -16.72
N THR A 58 -4.63 -1.24 -16.05
CA THR A 58 -4.18 -0.01 -16.73
C THR A 58 -2.96 -0.27 -17.62
N THR A 59 -2.73 0.64 -18.57
CA THR A 59 -1.55 0.58 -19.45
C THR A 59 -0.37 1.41 -18.93
N VAL A 60 -0.54 2.13 -17.82
CA VAL A 60 0.46 3.05 -17.28
C VAL A 60 1.28 2.40 -16.17
N ALA A 61 2.58 2.69 -16.15
CA ALA A 61 3.49 2.31 -15.05
C ALA A 61 3.51 3.32 -13.90
N LYS A 62 3.04 4.55 -14.15
CA LYS A 62 3.16 5.70 -13.24
C LYS A 62 1.83 6.46 -13.21
N VAL A 63 1.49 7.02 -12.06
CA VAL A 63 0.25 7.77 -11.85
C VAL A 63 0.50 8.98 -10.96
N GLY A 64 0.02 10.15 -11.40
CA GLY A 64 0.09 11.37 -10.60
C GLY A 64 -0.96 11.33 -9.48
N ILE A 65 -0.50 11.52 -8.24
CA ILE A 65 -1.35 11.48 -7.04
C ILE A 65 -1.31 12.80 -6.26
N ILE A 66 -2.38 13.07 -5.52
CA ILE A 66 -2.51 14.19 -4.58
C ILE A 66 -2.60 13.59 -3.18
N ILE A 67 -1.72 14.03 -2.28
CA ILE A 67 -1.70 13.64 -0.87
C ILE A 67 -2.19 14.83 -0.07
N ASP A 68 -3.38 14.71 0.52
CA ASP A 68 -4.08 15.84 1.15
C ASP A 68 -3.55 16.19 2.54
N ALA A 69 -2.95 15.22 3.24
CA ALA A 69 -2.47 15.39 4.61
C ALA A 69 -1.33 14.42 4.94
N VAL A 70 -0.49 14.78 5.91
CA VAL A 70 0.65 13.96 6.36
C VAL A 70 0.20 12.58 6.86
N ASP A 71 -0.95 12.49 7.53
CA ASP A 71 -1.54 11.24 8.04
C ASP A 71 -2.11 10.32 6.93
N SER A 72 -2.09 10.79 5.69
CA SER A 72 -2.51 10.00 4.52
C SER A 72 -1.46 8.96 4.15
N ILE A 73 -0.23 9.12 4.62
CA ILE A 73 0.83 8.13 4.51
C ILE A 73 1.09 7.55 5.90
N ARG A 74 0.91 6.24 6.05
CA ARG A 74 1.24 5.52 7.27
C ARG A 74 2.32 4.49 7.00
N PHE A 75 3.37 4.53 7.81
CA PHE A 75 4.48 3.59 7.77
C PHE A 75 4.53 2.86 9.12
N ASP A 76 3.83 1.74 9.19
CA ASP A 76 3.85 0.89 10.38
C ASP A 76 4.78 -0.30 10.14
N MET A 77 5.27 -0.90 11.22
CA MET A 77 5.92 -2.20 11.24
C MET A 77 5.06 -3.16 12.04
N LYS A 78 4.63 -4.27 11.42
CA LYS A 78 3.73 -5.26 12.03
C LYS A 78 4.31 -6.66 11.97
N GLN A 79 4.23 -7.36 13.09
CA GLN A 79 4.55 -8.78 13.19
C GLN A 79 3.28 -9.57 13.48
N TRP A 80 3.01 -10.56 12.64
CA TRP A 80 1.89 -11.47 12.81
C TRP A 80 2.41 -12.88 13.07
N ILE A 81 2.01 -13.46 14.20
CA ILE A 81 2.33 -14.85 14.57
C ILE A 81 1.01 -15.56 14.77
N ASP A 82 0.78 -16.63 14.02
CA ASP A 82 -0.44 -17.46 14.08
C ASP A 82 -1.74 -16.64 14.00
N GLY A 83 -1.74 -15.62 13.14
CA GLY A 83 -2.89 -14.73 12.92
C GLY A 83 -3.08 -13.64 13.98
N ARG A 84 -2.21 -13.57 15.00
CA ARG A 84 -2.24 -12.55 16.06
C ARG A 84 -1.19 -11.47 15.82
N LEU A 85 -1.56 -10.22 16.07
CA LEU A 85 -0.64 -9.08 15.99
C LEU A 85 0.22 -9.06 17.25
N THR A 86 1.47 -9.53 17.14
CA THR A 86 2.41 -9.63 18.27
C THR A 86 3.23 -8.37 18.45
N HIS A 87 3.43 -7.60 17.37
CA HIS A 87 4.20 -6.36 17.40
C HIS A 87 3.61 -5.35 16.42
N HIS A 88 3.46 -4.11 16.85
CA HIS A 88 3.04 -3.00 16.02
C HIS A 88 3.76 -1.73 16.48
N CYS A 89 4.61 -1.17 15.63
CA CYS A 89 5.43 0.00 15.96
C CYS A 89 5.68 0.88 14.74
N ASP A 90 6.26 2.06 14.96
CA ASP A 90 6.74 2.98 13.92
C ASP A 90 8.27 2.95 13.78
N THR A 91 8.91 1.86 14.23
CA THR A 91 10.37 1.68 14.45
C THR A 91 10.96 2.38 15.67
N ARG A 92 10.22 3.27 16.35
CA ARG A 92 10.67 3.96 17.57
C ARG A 92 9.89 3.49 18.79
N VAL A 93 8.57 3.52 18.70
CA VAL A 93 7.66 3.20 19.80
C VAL A 93 6.58 2.24 19.35
N PHE A 94 6.00 1.51 20.30
CA PHE A 94 4.79 0.73 20.03
C PHE A 94 3.62 1.66 19.69
N LEU A 95 2.86 1.26 18.67
CA LEU A 95 1.59 1.88 18.27
C LEU A 95 0.39 1.06 18.76
N SER A 96 0.61 -0.19 19.15
CA SER A 96 -0.36 -1.03 19.85
C SER A 96 0.35 -2.25 20.46
N PRO A 97 -0.25 -2.94 21.46
CA PRO A 97 -1.54 -2.66 22.07
C PRO A 97 -1.50 -1.39 22.95
N GLU A 98 -2.68 -0.88 23.33
CA GLU A 98 -2.85 0.41 24.04
C GLU A 98 -1.99 0.49 25.31
N GLU A 99 -1.83 -0.62 26.04
CA GLU A 99 -1.05 -0.68 27.28
C GLU A 99 0.46 -0.49 27.06
N LYS A 100 0.93 -0.62 25.81
CA LYS A 100 2.33 -0.43 25.43
C LYS A 100 2.55 0.80 24.56
N GLU A 101 1.48 1.49 24.14
CA GLU A 101 1.59 2.59 23.19
C GLU A 101 2.54 3.69 23.71
N GLY A 102 3.43 4.16 22.83
CA GLY A 102 4.47 5.14 23.19
C GLY A 102 5.70 4.58 23.88
N LEU A 103 5.70 3.32 24.33
CA LEU A 103 6.91 2.69 24.90
C LEU A 103 7.91 2.32 23.79
N PRO A 104 9.23 2.36 24.06
CA PRO A 104 10.25 1.95 23.10
C PRO A 104 10.02 0.52 22.59
N CYS A 105 10.02 0.33 21.27
CA CYS A 105 9.70 -0.98 20.68
C CYS A 105 10.89 -1.95 20.56
N GLY A 106 12.13 -1.44 20.65
CA GLY A 106 13.35 -2.24 20.52
C GLY A 106 13.66 -2.71 19.10
N CYS A 107 12.96 -2.17 18.10
CA CYS A 107 13.31 -2.36 16.70
C CYS A 107 14.66 -1.71 16.39
N PRO A 108 15.48 -2.32 15.51
CA PRO A 108 16.66 -1.65 14.97
C PRO A 108 16.28 -0.39 14.21
N THR A 109 17.21 0.55 14.14
CA THR A 109 17.01 1.80 13.39
C THR A 109 17.38 1.68 11.92
N SER A 110 18.12 0.64 11.51
CA SER A 110 18.49 0.41 10.10
C SER A 110 17.49 -0.54 9.41
N ILE A 111 17.18 -0.26 8.14
CA ILE A 111 16.34 -1.12 7.30
C ILE A 111 17.02 -2.45 7.05
N ALA A 112 18.34 -2.47 6.89
CA ALA A 112 19.10 -3.70 6.71
C ALA A 112 18.86 -4.66 7.89
N ASP A 113 18.92 -4.18 9.13
CA ASP A 113 18.67 -4.98 10.33
C ASP A 113 17.20 -5.33 10.49
N LEU A 114 16.28 -4.39 10.20
CA LEU A 114 14.84 -4.66 10.21
C LEU A 114 14.50 -5.79 9.23
N LYS A 115 15.05 -5.74 8.02
CA LYS A 115 14.83 -6.74 6.98
C LYS A 115 15.46 -8.08 7.35
N SER A 116 16.65 -8.07 7.96
CA SER A 116 17.31 -9.26 8.49
C SER A 116 16.43 -9.94 9.54
N ARG A 117 15.99 -9.21 10.58
CA ARG A 117 15.08 -9.73 11.62
C ARG A 117 13.75 -10.24 11.05
N ALA A 118 13.17 -9.55 10.08
CA ALA A 118 11.93 -9.98 9.43
C ALA A 118 12.07 -11.28 8.60
N THR A 119 13.29 -11.61 8.20
CA THR A 119 13.60 -12.80 7.40
C THR A 119 13.99 -13.97 8.31
N VAL A 120 14.89 -13.74 9.27
CA VAL A 120 15.46 -14.77 10.14
C VAL A 120 14.52 -15.08 11.32
N ASP A 121 14.04 -14.06 12.02
CA ASP A 121 13.32 -14.22 13.29
C ASP A 121 11.80 -14.05 13.15
N ARG A 122 11.31 -14.00 11.90
CA ARG A 122 9.93 -13.59 11.59
C ARG A 122 9.55 -12.25 12.22
N GLY A 123 10.52 -11.34 12.37
CA GLY A 123 10.32 -10.02 12.96
C GLY A 123 9.30 -9.13 12.22
N PRO A 124 8.99 -7.94 12.76
CA PRO A 124 8.04 -7.00 12.17
C PRO A 124 8.38 -6.69 10.71
N ARG A 125 7.37 -6.69 9.84
CA ARG A 125 7.46 -6.32 8.43
C ARG A 125 6.76 -4.98 8.18
N PRO A 126 7.13 -4.26 7.12
CA PRO A 126 6.42 -3.04 6.75
C PRO A 126 4.93 -3.34 6.52
N ASP A 127 4.09 -2.42 6.96
CA ASP A 127 2.67 -2.33 6.57
C ASP A 127 2.40 -0.87 6.22
N THR A 128 2.72 -0.53 4.98
CA THR A 128 2.59 0.83 4.46
C THR A 128 1.22 1.03 3.83
N ASN A 129 0.55 2.11 4.20
CA ASN A 129 -0.71 2.53 3.60
C ASN A 129 -0.62 3.97 3.10
N ILE A 130 -0.95 4.18 1.83
CA ILE A 130 -1.00 5.50 1.20
C ILE A 130 -2.43 5.75 0.74
N ARG A 131 -3.05 6.81 1.26
CA ARG A 131 -4.34 7.34 0.82
C ARG A 131 -4.10 8.58 -0.05
N PHE A 132 -4.75 8.64 -1.20
CA PHE A 132 -4.50 9.73 -2.15
C PHE A 132 -5.69 9.97 -3.08
N ARG A 133 -5.73 11.13 -3.74
CA ARG A 133 -6.61 11.40 -4.89
C ARG A 133 -5.79 11.36 -6.18
N LEU A 134 -6.45 11.19 -7.32
CA LEU A 134 -5.77 11.22 -8.61
C LEU A 134 -5.72 12.64 -9.17
N VAL A 135 -4.56 13.07 -9.67
CA VAL A 135 -4.41 14.40 -10.30
C VAL A 135 -5.36 14.58 -11.49
N LEU A 136 -5.46 13.54 -12.32
CA LEU A 136 -6.27 13.50 -13.53
C LEU A 136 -7.78 13.40 -13.29
N ALA A 137 -8.22 12.99 -12.10
CA ALA A 137 -9.63 12.92 -11.74
C ALA A 137 -9.85 13.09 -10.22
N PRO A 138 -9.59 14.29 -9.67
CA PRO A 138 -9.58 14.50 -8.21
C PRO A 138 -10.95 14.28 -7.56
N GLY A 139 -12.03 14.41 -8.34
CA GLY A 139 -13.42 14.22 -7.89
C GLY A 139 -13.86 12.77 -7.71
N LEU A 140 -13.06 11.77 -8.12
CA LEU A 140 -13.39 10.35 -7.90
C LEU A 140 -13.34 9.93 -6.43
N GLY A 141 -12.70 10.74 -5.58
CA GLY A 141 -12.51 10.45 -4.16
C GLY A 141 -11.15 9.82 -3.85
N ILE A 142 -11.06 9.18 -2.68
CA ILE A 142 -9.80 8.72 -2.10
C ILE A 142 -9.51 7.26 -2.51
N PHE A 143 -8.39 7.07 -3.17
CA PHE A 143 -7.78 5.78 -3.46
C PHE A 143 -6.82 5.36 -2.35
N GLU A 144 -6.48 4.08 -2.38
CA GLU A 144 -5.56 3.47 -1.42
C GLU A 144 -4.49 2.64 -2.15
N TYR A 145 -3.25 2.68 -1.67
CA TYR A 145 -2.19 1.72 -2.02
C TYR A 145 -1.64 1.13 -0.72
N LYS A 146 -1.66 -0.21 -0.63
CA LYS A 146 -1.10 -0.94 0.51
C LYS A 146 0.04 -1.83 0.04
N THR A 147 1.13 -1.82 0.80
CA THR A 147 2.26 -2.70 0.55
C THR A 147 2.88 -3.17 1.85
N ARG A 148 3.34 -4.43 1.83
CA ARG A 148 4.21 -5.00 2.87
C ARG A 148 5.67 -5.11 2.44
N GLY A 149 5.97 -4.53 1.27
CA GLY A 149 7.30 -4.51 0.70
C GLY A 149 8.19 -3.45 1.34
N TRP A 150 9.50 -3.67 1.24
CA TRP A 150 10.52 -2.76 1.73
C TRP A 150 10.81 -1.59 0.79
N THR A 151 10.20 -1.58 -0.40
CA THR A 151 10.54 -0.68 -1.50
C THR A 151 10.30 0.80 -1.19
N LEU A 152 9.37 1.11 -0.29
CA LEU A 152 9.05 2.48 0.10
C LEU A 152 9.81 2.96 1.35
N LEU A 153 10.54 2.08 2.03
CA LEU A 153 11.36 2.47 3.17
C LEU A 153 12.73 2.98 2.71
N THR A 154 13.30 3.91 3.48
CA THR A 154 14.63 4.49 3.23
C THR A 154 15.44 4.60 4.54
N ASP A 155 16.72 4.27 4.49
CA ASP A 155 17.62 4.23 5.67
C ASP A 155 17.95 5.61 6.25
N HIS A 156 17.52 6.67 5.57
CA HIS A 156 17.77 8.06 5.95
C HIS A 156 16.47 8.82 6.11
N ALA A 157 16.56 10.00 6.76
CA ALA A 157 15.50 11.00 6.88
C ALA A 157 15.07 11.50 5.49
N CYS A 158 14.40 10.63 4.74
CA CYS A 158 13.80 10.93 3.45
C CYS A 158 12.53 11.71 3.76
N ASN A 159 12.57 13.00 3.46
CA ASN A 159 11.38 13.84 3.47
C ASN A 159 10.43 13.39 2.34
N LEU A 160 9.22 13.95 2.34
CA LEU A 160 8.19 13.64 1.34
C LEU A 160 8.72 13.74 -0.10
N SER A 161 9.65 14.67 -0.39
CA SER A 161 10.24 14.83 -1.71
C SER A 161 11.01 13.60 -2.19
N CYS A 162 11.85 13.01 -1.33
CA CYS A 162 12.61 11.80 -1.67
C CYS A 162 11.71 10.56 -1.81
N LEU A 163 10.57 10.50 -1.09
CA LEU A 163 9.57 9.46 -1.29
C LEU A 163 8.83 9.63 -2.63
N LEU A 164 8.48 10.87 -2.99
CA LEU A 164 7.74 11.19 -4.21
C LEU A 164 8.57 10.93 -5.48
N GLU A 165 9.89 11.16 -5.46
CA GLU A 165 10.79 10.84 -6.58
C GLU A 165 10.81 9.33 -6.92
N ARG A 166 10.55 8.46 -5.94
CA ARG A 166 10.54 7.00 -6.15
C ARG A 166 9.18 6.46 -6.58
N LEU A 167 8.13 7.25 -6.41
CA LEU A 167 6.78 6.97 -6.92
C LEU A 167 6.59 7.50 -8.36
N ALA A 168 7.49 8.36 -8.82
CA ALA A 168 7.46 9.04 -10.11
C ALA A 168 8.18 8.29 -11.22
#